data_AF-A0A6M3XG35-F1
#
_entry.id   AF-A0A6M3XG35-F1
#
_cell.length_a   1.000
_cell.length_b   1.000
_cell.length_c   1.000
_cell.angle_alpha   90.00
_cell.angle_beta   90.00
_cell.angle_gamma   90.00
#
_symmetry.space_group_name_H-M   'P 1'
#
loop_
_entity.id
_entity.type
_entity.pdbx_description
1 polymer ?
#
loop_
_entity_poly.entity_id
_entity_poly.type
_entity_poly.pdbx_seq_one_letter_code
_entity_poly.pdbx_strand_id
1 'polypeptide(L)'
;MTKYLGKFLSLDCCGDILNIVTPLSHAPKEITESMAIIERLRGEVLPDPMKYQILDLCAGNALTSLTSVFLLPVKQAVAVDKKKRNRDYHKANRFRYVELDIFTDETFNFIDENTIIISIHPCRGMAARVVEIYNNSPARSLYLMPCCIGNYRIPAKQFLCKNLGKYQAWCYYLASLCNGSIEIDANCISKANAVISAHRKPSVKEKSPAERSKQEKLRQEKLEQERKVQEYKQKWDKQYEEEKRNEKLHWEVWEKKKDEEDLKIKKLRDDIVEKLQQKQSKLGEKIQEELLFEALANKSIWLGTQTIENLVIIAEVAKAHARELAAELDIKYAIVDRRWRLRKIAKFPEYPILKNYYRVAQQASRYITLKIKDLVDKEVESALESSCVQGEGVQAR
;
A
#
# COMPACT_ATOMS: atom_id res chain seq x y z
N MET A 1 31.06 29.40 17.95
CA MET A 1 30.45 29.52 16.61
C MET A 1 31.28 28.67 15.65
N THR A 2 30.69 27.84 14.79
CA THR A 2 31.50 27.06 13.84
C THR A 2 32.17 27.97 12.82
N LYS A 3 33.30 27.52 12.26
CA LYS A 3 34.07 28.27 11.25
C LYS A 3 33.19 28.74 10.09
N TYR A 4 32.30 27.88 9.59
CA TYR A 4 31.40 28.21 8.48
C TYR A 4 30.31 29.20 8.84
N LEU A 5 29.70 29.08 10.01
CA LEU A 5 28.66 30.01 10.42
C LEU A 5 29.24 31.42 10.62
N GLY A 6 30.38 31.52 11.30
CA GLY A 6 31.09 32.79 11.46
C GLY A 6 31.50 33.39 10.12
N LYS A 7 32.07 32.57 9.23
CA LYS A 7 32.46 33.00 7.87
C LYS A 7 31.27 33.51 7.06
N PHE A 8 30.11 32.85 7.14
CA PHE A 8 28.92 33.30 6.41
C PHE A 8 28.37 34.62 6.96
N LEU A 9 28.25 34.72 8.29
CA LEU A 9 27.72 35.93 8.95
C LEU A 9 28.66 37.13 8.83
N SER A 10 29.94 36.93 8.52
CA SER A 10 30.89 38.01 8.24
C SER A 10 30.90 38.46 6.76
N LEU A 11 30.06 37.89 5.91
CA LEU A 11 29.95 38.33 4.51
C LEU A 11 29.10 39.59 4.43
N ASP A 12 29.56 40.59 3.67
CA ASP A 12 28.79 41.82 3.45
C ASP A 12 27.40 41.53 2.83
N CYS A 13 27.31 40.50 1.98
CA CYS A 13 26.07 40.09 1.32
C CYS A 13 25.20 39.13 2.14
N CYS A 14 25.56 38.78 3.40
CA CYS A 14 24.81 37.78 4.16
C CYS A 14 23.35 38.21 4.41
N GLY A 15 23.14 39.51 4.69
CA GLY A 15 21.80 40.09 4.88
C GLY A 15 20.93 39.94 3.64
N ASP A 16 21.47 40.22 2.46
CA ASP A 16 20.77 40.08 1.19
C ASP A 16 20.37 38.63 0.91
N ILE A 17 21.31 37.69 1.11
CA ILE A 17 21.05 36.25 0.95
C ILE A 17 19.92 35.82 1.89
N LEU A 18 20.02 36.16 3.19
CA LEU A 18 19.04 35.77 4.20
C LEU A 18 17.66 36.38 3.92
N ASN A 19 17.60 37.64 3.49
CA ASN A 19 16.34 38.30 3.13
C ASN A 19 15.65 37.61 1.94
N ILE A 20 16.41 37.09 0.98
CA ILE A 20 15.86 36.37 -0.17
C ILE A 20 15.31 34.98 0.23
N VAL A 21 16.04 34.22 1.05
CA VAL A 21 15.70 32.81 1.33
C VAL A 21 14.72 32.60 2.50
N THR A 22 14.50 33.63 3.31
CA THR A 22 13.66 33.54 4.53
C THR A 22 12.21 33.14 4.22
N PRO A 23 11.58 32.31 5.08
CA PRO A 23 12.11 31.70 6.32
C PRO A 23 13.00 30.48 6.12
N LEU A 24 13.98 30.34 7.03
CA LEU A 24 14.82 29.16 7.24
C LEU A 24 14.55 28.56 8.63
N SER A 25 14.11 27.30 8.70
CA SER A 25 13.75 26.67 9.99
C SER A 25 14.97 26.32 10.85
N HIS A 26 16.10 26.00 10.22
CA HIS A 26 17.33 25.62 10.92
C HIS A 26 18.55 26.35 10.33
N ALA A 27 18.48 27.69 10.28
CA ALA A 27 19.45 28.52 9.57
C ALA A 27 20.92 28.19 9.88
N PRO A 28 21.39 28.06 11.14
CA PRO A 28 22.79 27.72 11.40
C PRO A 28 23.25 26.44 10.72
N LYS A 29 22.41 25.41 10.74
CA LYS A 29 22.70 24.11 10.15
C LYS A 29 22.79 24.21 8.62
N GLU A 30 21.74 24.74 7.99
CA GLU A 30 21.63 24.89 6.53
C GLU A 30 22.75 25.79 5.96
N ILE A 31 23.13 26.84 6.70
CA ILE A 31 24.26 27.71 6.36
C ILE A 31 25.57 26.94 6.39
N THR A 32 25.84 26.16 7.45
CA THR A 32 27.09 25.39 7.51
C THR A 32 27.19 24.31 6.45
N GLU A 33 26.08 23.65 6.09
CA GLU A 33 26.03 22.66 5.01
C GLU A 33 26.25 23.32 3.64
N SER A 34 25.62 24.47 3.40
CA SER A 34 25.82 25.28 2.20
C SER A 34 27.28 25.74 2.06
N MET A 35 27.86 26.28 3.12
CA MET A 35 29.25 26.76 3.09
C MET A 35 30.25 25.61 2.88
N ALA A 36 29.99 24.41 3.37
CA ALA A 36 30.82 23.24 3.09
C ALA A 36 30.91 22.95 1.59
N ILE A 37 29.80 23.07 0.86
CA ILE A 37 29.79 22.91 -0.60
C ILE A 37 30.46 24.11 -1.29
N ILE A 38 30.19 25.34 -0.83
CA ILE A 38 30.77 26.57 -1.41
C ILE A 38 32.31 26.56 -1.35
N GLU A 39 32.92 26.10 -0.26
CA GLU A 39 34.38 26.02 -0.17
C GLU A 39 34.99 25.06 -1.19
N ARG A 40 34.29 23.97 -1.52
CA ARG A 40 34.73 23.01 -2.53
C ARG A 40 34.53 23.55 -3.94
N LEU A 41 33.38 24.17 -4.19
CA LEU A 41 33.10 24.88 -5.45
C LEU A 41 34.16 25.95 -5.73
N ARG A 42 34.65 26.65 -4.70
CA ARG A 42 35.68 27.70 -4.85
C ARG A 42 36.94 27.18 -5.55
N GLY A 43 37.40 25.98 -5.21
CA GLY A 43 38.60 25.37 -5.83
C GLY A 43 38.43 25.06 -7.32
N GLU A 44 37.18 24.81 -7.76
CA GLU A 44 36.86 24.50 -9.14
C GLU A 44 36.49 25.73 -9.97
N VAL A 45 35.78 26.69 -9.37
CA VAL A 45 35.22 27.85 -10.09
C VAL A 45 36.23 28.99 -10.24
N LEU A 46 37.09 29.24 -9.24
CA LEU A 46 38.02 30.37 -9.29
C LEU A 46 39.06 30.29 -10.45
N PRO A 47 39.57 29.12 -10.84
CA PRO A 47 40.48 29.01 -11.99
C PRO A 47 39.87 29.42 -13.33
N ASP A 48 38.55 29.27 -13.50
CA ASP A 48 37.83 29.60 -14.74
C ASP A 48 36.58 30.47 -14.44
N PRO A 49 36.75 31.78 -14.15
CA PRO A 49 35.64 32.67 -13.84
C PRO A 49 34.58 32.73 -14.95
N MET A 50 33.31 32.77 -14.56
CA MET A 50 32.12 32.89 -15.42
C MET A 50 31.91 31.75 -16.43
N LYS A 51 32.69 30.67 -16.34
CA LYS A 51 32.54 29.48 -17.18
C LYS A 51 31.40 28.59 -16.72
N TYR A 52 31.34 28.32 -15.41
CA TYR A 52 30.49 27.26 -14.86
C TYR A 52 29.08 27.72 -14.54
N GLN A 53 28.11 26.86 -14.82
CA GLN A 53 26.75 26.96 -14.30
C GLN A 53 26.60 26.05 -13.08
N ILE A 54 25.97 26.53 -12.02
CA ILE A 54 25.58 25.70 -10.87
C ILE A 54 24.15 25.20 -11.09
N LEU A 55 23.93 23.90 -10.98
CA LEU A 55 22.59 23.29 -10.98
C LEU A 55 22.34 22.63 -9.62
N ASP A 56 21.48 23.24 -8.81
CA ASP A 56 21.15 22.82 -7.46
C ASP A 56 19.87 21.98 -7.47
N LEU A 57 20.02 20.66 -7.34
CA LEU A 57 18.92 19.69 -7.39
C LEU A 57 18.38 19.43 -5.98
N CYS A 58 17.06 19.43 -5.83
CA CYS A 58 16.38 19.40 -4.53
C CYS A 58 16.72 20.63 -3.66
N ALA A 59 16.74 21.81 -4.29
CA ALA A 59 17.29 23.04 -3.71
C ALA A 59 16.57 23.54 -2.45
N GLY A 60 15.32 23.14 -2.19
CA GLY A 60 14.56 23.59 -1.02
C GLY A 60 14.34 25.10 -1.02
N ASN A 61 15.05 25.83 -0.15
CA ASN A 61 15.03 27.30 -0.10
C ASN A 61 16.09 27.96 -1.00
N ALA A 62 16.84 27.18 -1.77
CA ALA A 62 17.90 27.62 -2.68
C ALA A 62 19.06 28.39 -2.02
N LEU A 63 19.31 28.15 -0.72
CA LEU A 63 20.37 28.82 0.04
C LEU A 63 21.75 28.61 -0.60
N THR A 64 22.08 27.39 -1.00
CA THR A 64 23.41 27.06 -1.55
C THR A 64 23.63 27.69 -2.92
N SER A 65 22.68 27.54 -3.83
CA SER A 65 22.74 28.17 -5.16
C SER A 65 22.74 29.70 -5.09
N LEU A 66 21.96 30.32 -4.21
CA LEU A 66 22.04 31.77 -3.97
C LEU A 66 23.41 32.17 -3.40
N THR A 67 23.89 31.47 -2.38
CA THR A 67 25.22 31.76 -1.81
C THR A 67 26.31 31.65 -2.89
N SER A 68 26.18 30.71 -3.83
CA SER A 68 27.13 30.55 -4.94
C SER A 68 27.18 31.76 -5.89
N VAL A 69 26.05 32.38 -6.22
CA VAL A 69 26.04 33.55 -7.14
C VAL A 69 26.60 34.81 -6.48
N PHE A 70 26.41 34.97 -5.18
CA PHE A 70 26.94 36.11 -4.43
C PHE A 70 28.45 35.97 -4.16
N LEU A 71 28.96 34.74 -3.93
CA LEU A 71 30.34 34.54 -3.48
C LEU A 71 31.31 34.05 -4.55
N LEU A 72 30.84 33.50 -5.66
CA LEU A 72 31.67 32.89 -6.68
C LEU A 72 31.39 33.50 -8.07
N PRO A 73 32.41 33.58 -8.94
CA PRO A 73 32.23 34.04 -10.31
C PRO A 73 31.63 32.93 -11.18
N VAL A 74 30.39 32.51 -10.89
CA VAL A 74 29.66 31.51 -11.70
C VAL A 74 28.89 32.21 -12.83
N LYS A 75 28.71 31.55 -13.97
CA LYS A 75 27.89 32.06 -15.08
C LYS A 75 26.47 32.36 -14.61
N GLN A 76 25.86 31.36 -13.97
CA GLN A 76 24.54 31.43 -13.33
C GLN A 76 24.35 30.26 -12.37
N ALA A 77 23.35 30.36 -11.49
CA ALA A 77 22.85 29.23 -10.70
C ALA A 77 21.37 28.99 -10.98
N VAL A 78 21.01 27.72 -11.15
CA VAL A 78 19.64 27.25 -11.33
C VAL A 78 19.28 26.34 -10.17
N ALA A 79 18.30 26.75 -9.37
CA ALA A 79 17.72 25.95 -8.29
C ALA A 79 16.51 25.17 -8.82
N VAL A 80 16.53 23.85 -8.68
CA VAL A 80 15.44 22.96 -9.08
C VAL A 80 14.85 22.29 -7.85
N ASP A 81 13.55 22.45 -7.66
CA ASP A 81 12.80 21.76 -6.61
C ASP A 81 11.38 21.47 -7.09
N LYS A 82 10.80 20.37 -6.61
CA LYS A 82 9.42 19.98 -6.94
C LYS A 82 8.39 20.98 -6.41
N LYS A 83 8.71 21.68 -5.31
CA LYS A 83 7.79 22.64 -4.69
C LYS A 83 8.18 24.05 -5.07
N LYS A 84 7.21 24.81 -5.58
CA LYS A 84 7.33 26.26 -5.68
C LYS A 84 7.61 26.89 -4.31
N ARG A 85 8.48 27.89 -4.29
CA ARG A 85 8.73 28.75 -3.14
C ARG A 85 8.46 30.18 -3.54
N ASN A 86 7.60 30.85 -2.78
CA ASN A 86 7.34 32.28 -2.96
C ASN A 86 8.40 33.04 -2.16
N ARG A 87 9.44 33.50 -2.87
CA ARG A 87 10.60 34.22 -2.35
C ARG A 87 11.00 35.30 -3.35
N ASP A 88 11.79 36.28 -2.90
CA ASP A 88 12.26 37.37 -3.73
C ASP A 88 13.47 37.00 -4.60
N TYR A 89 13.43 35.84 -5.25
CA TYR A 89 14.54 35.32 -6.06
C TYR A 89 14.96 36.26 -7.20
N HIS A 90 14.06 37.11 -7.67
CA HIS A 90 14.32 38.13 -8.69
C HIS A 90 15.35 39.18 -8.26
N LYS A 91 15.63 39.32 -6.95
CA LYS A 91 16.66 40.25 -6.42
C LYS A 91 18.08 39.74 -6.64
N ALA A 92 18.27 38.45 -6.93
CA ALA A 92 19.57 37.87 -7.19
C ALA A 92 19.85 37.78 -8.70
N ASN A 93 20.80 38.59 -9.18
CA ASN A 93 21.27 38.51 -10.56
C ASN A 93 21.94 37.15 -10.82
N ARG A 94 21.75 36.61 -12.04
CA ARG A 94 22.28 35.29 -12.47
C ARG A 94 21.73 34.10 -11.67
N PHE A 95 20.60 34.27 -10.98
CA PHE A 95 19.92 33.19 -10.28
C PHE A 95 18.55 32.92 -10.92
N ARG A 96 18.17 31.64 -10.99
CA ARG A 96 16.82 31.22 -11.40
C ARG A 96 16.32 30.08 -10.53
N TYR A 97 15.07 30.16 -10.11
CA TYR A 97 14.36 29.05 -9.48
C TYR A 97 13.41 28.40 -10.48
N VAL A 98 13.44 27.07 -10.58
CA VAL A 98 12.61 26.28 -11.48
C VAL A 98 11.83 25.26 -10.65
N GLU A 99 10.51 25.31 -10.74
CA GLU A 99 9.63 24.30 -10.18
C GLU A 99 9.63 23.08 -11.12
N LEU A 100 10.34 22.03 -10.76
CA LEU A 100 10.48 20.83 -11.55
C LEU A 100 10.80 19.61 -10.66
N ASP A 101 10.21 18.48 -10.99
CA ASP A 101 10.53 17.20 -10.36
C ASP A 101 11.79 16.60 -11.01
N ILE A 102 12.86 16.39 -10.24
CA ILE A 102 14.14 15.87 -10.74
C ILE A 102 14.05 14.45 -11.33
N PHE A 103 12.91 13.77 -11.13
CA PHE A 103 12.65 12.47 -11.74
C PHE A 103 12.20 12.56 -13.21
N THR A 104 11.92 13.75 -13.74
CA THR A 104 11.60 13.93 -15.17
C THR A 104 12.85 14.16 -16.01
N ASP A 105 12.75 13.85 -17.30
CA ASP A 105 13.84 14.04 -18.26
C ASP A 105 14.12 15.51 -18.59
N GLU A 106 13.17 16.41 -18.31
CA GLU A 106 13.34 17.86 -18.47
C GLU A 106 14.52 18.40 -17.64
N THR A 107 14.91 17.69 -16.56
CA THR A 107 16.08 18.03 -15.74
C THR A 107 17.37 18.06 -16.56
N PHE A 108 17.49 17.20 -17.58
CA PHE A 108 18.68 17.15 -18.45
C PHE A 108 18.81 18.38 -19.36
N ASN A 109 17.74 19.16 -19.56
CA ASN A 109 17.77 20.38 -20.38
C ASN A 109 18.61 21.50 -19.74
N PHE A 110 18.97 21.38 -18.46
CA PHE A 110 19.80 22.34 -17.74
C PHE A 110 21.27 21.93 -17.63
N ILE A 111 21.68 20.85 -18.30
CA ILE A 111 22.99 20.24 -18.09
C ILE A 111 23.83 20.24 -19.37
N ASP A 112 24.95 20.97 -19.33
CA ASP A 112 26.01 20.92 -20.33
C ASP A 112 27.36 20.52 -19.68
N GLU A 113 28.43 20.49 -20.45
CA GLU A 113 29.78 20.12 -19.99
C GLU A 113 30.41 21.10 -18.98
N ASN A 114 29.83 22.30 -18.81
CA ASN A 114 30.21 23.31 -17.84
C ASN A 114 29.22 23.40 -16.67
N THR A 115 28.24 22.51 -16.59
CA THR A 115 27.35 22.41 -15.42
C THR A 115 28.03 21.67 -14.28
N ILE A 116 28.09 22.30 -13.11
CA ILE A 116 28.42 21.66 -11.83
C ILE A 116 27.10 21.35 -11.12
N ILE A 117 26.82 20.08 -10.88
CA ILE A 117 25.64 19.65 -10.14
C ILE A 117 25.94 19.73 -8.66
N ILE A 118 25.05 20.38 -7.90
CA ILE A 118 25.06 20.34 -6.45
C ILE A 118 23.73 19.81 -5.92
N SER A 119 23.76 19.17 -4.76
CA SER A 119 22.53 18.81 -4.05
C SER A 119 22.80 18.65 -2.56
N ILE A 120 22.16 19.49 -1.74
CA ILE A 120 22.21 19.39 -0.28
C ILE A 120 20.86 18.87 0.20
N HIS A 121 20.89 17.90 1.11
CA HIS A 121 19.70 17.23 1.65
C HIS A 121 18.85 16.38 0.68
N PRO A 122 19.36 15.77 -0.40
CA PRO A 122 18.55 14.79 -1.11
C PRO A 122 18.35 13.56 -0.21
N CYS A 123 17.11 13.32 0.19
CA CYS A 123 16.75 12.16 1.02
C CYS A 123 16.71 10.88 0.18
N ARG A 124 17.26 9.80 0.71
CA ARG A 124 17.01 8.42 0.25
C ARG A 124 17.20 8.26 -1.28
N GLY A 125 16.11 7.95 -1.99
CA GLY A 125 16.12 7.75 -3.44
C GLY A 125 16.44 9.01 -4.23
N MET A 126 16.23 10.21 -3.68
CA MET A 126 16.63 11.45 -4.35
C MET A 126 18.15 11.55 -4.49
N ALA A 127 18.91 11.08 -3.50
CA ALA A 127 20.38 11.10 -3.60
C ALA A 127 20.87 10.15 -4.70
N ALA A 128 20.26 8.97 -4.82
CA ALA A 128 20.54 8.05 -5.92
C ALA A 128 20.14 8.64 -7.28
N ARG A 129 19.00 9.35 -7.36
CA ARG A 129 18.57 10.04 -8.58
C ARG A 129 19.55 11.15 -8.99
N VAL A 130 20.08 11.93 -8.05
CA VAL A 130 21.11 12.94 -8.35
C VAL A 130 22.37 12.29 -8.94
N VAL A 131 22.82 11.17 -8.36
CA VAL A 131 23.96 10.39 -8.91
C VAL A 131 23.65 9.86 -10.32
N GLU A 132 22.44 9.34 -10.54
CA GLU A 132 21.98 8.89 -11.85
C GLU A 132 22.00 10.03 -12.89
N ILE A 133 21.50 11.21 -12.54
CA ILE A 133 21.52 12.39 -13.41
C ILE A 133 22.97 12.76 -13.74
N TYR A 134 23.87 12.80 -12.75
CA TYR A 134 25.29 13.06 -13.01
C TYR A 134 25.92 12.02 -13.94
N ASN A 135 25.66 10.73 -13.73
CA ASN A 135 26.23 9.65 -14.56
C ASN A 135 25.71 9.69 -16.01
N ASN A 136 24.45 10.09 -16.22
CA ASN A 136 23.80 10.09 -17.54
C ASN A 136 23.80 11.46 -18.25
N SER A 137 24.42 12.48 -17.68
CA SER A 137 24.50 13.82 -18.27
C SER A 137 25.94 14.17 -18.69
N PRO A 138 26.20 15.29 -19.39
CA PRO A 138 27.56 15.77 -19.64
C PRO A 138 28.21 16.55 -18.48
N ALA A 139 27.53 16.72 -17.33
CA ALA A 139 27.97 17.57 -16.23
C ALA A 139 29.46 17.43 -15.87
N ARG A 140 30.11 18.56 -15.60
CA ARG A 140 31.53 18.69 -15.24
C ARG A 140 31.86 17.91 -13.97
N SER A 141 31.09 18.19 -12.93
CA SER A 141 31.34 17.76 -11.56
C SER A 141 30.03 17.61 -10.78
N LEU A 142 30.09 16.85 -9.69
CA LEU A 142 29.02 16.63 -8.73
C LEU A 142 29.53 16.90 -7.32
N TYR A 143 28.78 17.68 -6.55
CA TYR A 143 28.94 17.81 -5.09
C TYR A 143 27.62 17.48 -4.40
N LEU A 144 27.62 16.44 -3.58
CA LEU A 144 26.41 15.84 -3.02
C LEU A 144 26.55 15.67 -1.50
N MET A 145 25.60 16.22 -0.74
CA MET A 145 25.52 16.07 0.72
C MET A 145 24.16 15.46 1.11
N PRO A 146 24.02 14.12 1.10
CA PRO A 146 22.75 13.46 1.42
C PRO A 146 22.45 13.59 2.91
N CYS A 147 21.18 13.81 3.28
CA CYS A 147 20.79 14.01 4.69
C CYS A 147 20.25 12.75 5.39
N CYS A 148 19.90 11.71 4.62
CA CYS A 148 19.25 10.51 5.11
C CYS A 148 19.81 9.26 4.45
N ILE A 149 19.82 8.15 5.19
CA ILE A 149 20.14 6.82 4.67
C ILE A 149 18.98 6.36 3.77
N GLY A 150 19.29 5.90 2.55
CA GLY A 150 18.30 5.31 1.65
C GLY A 150 17.78 3.95 2.12
N ASN A 151 16.66 3.49 1.54
CA ASN A 151 16.10 2.16 1.81
C ASN A 151 16.93 1.01 1.17
N TYR A 152 18.15 1.30 0.72
CA TYR A 152 18.97 0.33 0.03
C TYR A 152 19.60 -0.60 1.05
N ARG A 153 19.44 -1.91 0.84
CA ARG A 153 20.31 -2.90 1.47
C ARG A 153 21.69 -2.66 0.91
N ILE A 154 22.50 -1.86 1.60
CA ILE A 154 23.86 -1.56 1.17
C ILE A 154 24.54 -2.92 0.99
N PRO A 155 24.92 -3.32 -0.24
CA PRO A 155 25.60 -4.61 -0.45
C PRO A 155 26.98 -4.61 0.21
N ALA A 156 27.43 -3.44 0.70
CA ALA A 156 28.60 -3.27 1.53
C ALA A 156 28.63 -4.37 2.59
N LYS A 157 29.74 -5.13 2.55
CA LYS A 157 30.10 -6.14 3.54
C LYS A 157 29.77 -5.56 4.91
N GLN A 158 29.06 -6.31 5.75
CA GLN A 158 28.65 -5.90 7.11
C GLN A 158 29.78 -5.19 7.89
N PHE A 159 31.04 -5.54 7.58
CA PHE A 159 32.25 -4.86 8.01
C PHE A 159 32.26 -3.32 7.85
N LEU A 160 31.93 -2.76 6.67
CA LEU A 160 31.95 -1.31 6.44
C LEU A 160 30.92 -0.59 7.32
N CYS A 161 29.71 -1.14 7.40
CA CYS A 161 28.65 -0.60 8.26
C CYS A 161 29.02 -0.67 9.75
N LYS A 162 29.76 -1.69 10.18
CA LYS A 162 30.23 -1.83 11.58
C LYS A 162 31.27 -0.77 11.95
N ASN A 163 32.22 -0.48 11.06
CA ASN A 163 33.32 0.45 11.36
C ASN A 163 32.97 1.92 11.09
N LEU A 164 32.25 2.20 10.00
CA LEU A 164 31.93 3.57 9.57
C LEU A 164 30.56 4.03 10.05
N GLY A 165 29.67 3.14 10.47
CA GLY A 165 28.26 3.47 10.68
C GLY A 165 27.45 3.56 9.38
N LYS A 166 26.13 3.50 9.51
CA LYS A 166 25.21 3.34 8.38
C LYS A 166 25.21 4.53 7.41
N TYR A 167 25.33 5.75 7.93
CA TYR A 167 25.30 6.97 7.12
C TYR A 167 26.55 7.11 6.24
N GLN A 168 27.74 6.96 6.82
CA GLN A 168 28.98 7.02 6.05
C GLN A 168 29.09 5.84 5.06
N ALA A 169 28.65 4.64 5.43
CA ALA A 169 28.54 3.52 4.50
C ALA A 169 27.61 3.81 3.31
N TRP A 170 26.48 4.51 3.56
CA TRP A 170 25.58 4.96 2.51
C TRP A 170 26.25 5.99 1.59
N CYS A 171 26.94 6.98 2.15
CA CYS A 171 27.67 7.96 1.36
C CYS A 171 28.77 7.29 0.53
N TYR A 172 29.41 6.24 1.05
CA TYR A 172 30.45 5.50 0.35
C TYR A 172 29.92 4.74 -0.83
N TYR A 173 28.75 4.12 -0.65
CA TYR A 173 28.04 3.51 -1.75
C TYR A 173 27.70 4.54 -2.84
N LEU A 174 27.13 5.69 -2.49
CA LEU A 174 26.82 6.75 -3.47
C LEU A 174 28.08 7.25 -4.20
N ALA A 175 29.17 7.50 -3.48
CA ALA A 175 30.45 7.89 -4.09
C ALA A 175 30.96 6.83 -5.07
N SER A 176 30.84 5.54 -4.74
CA SER A 176 31.24 4.46 -5.63
C SER A 176 30.42 4.41 -6.92
N LEU A 177 29.14 4.78 -6.88
CA LEU A 177 28.27 4.82 -8.06
C LEU A 177 28.65 5.93 -9.05
N CYS A 178 29.27 7.02 -8.58
CA CYS A 178 29.68 8.14 -9.43
C CYS A 178 31.21 8.23 -9.66
N ASN A 179 31.96 7.17 -9.31
CA ASN A 179 33.44 7.18 -9.30
C ASN A 179 34.01 8.40 -8.54
N GLY A 180 33.36 8.77 -7.44
CA GLY A 180 33.71 9.92 -6.61
C GLY A 180 34.51 9.56 -5.36
N SER A 181 34.79 10.58 -4.57
CA SER A 181 35.36 10.49 -3.24
C SER A 181 34.36 11.00 -2.18
N ILE A 182 34.64 10.70 -0.91
CA ILE A 182 33.92 11.27 0.22
C ILE A 182 34.89 12.03 1.10
N GLU A 183 34.43 13.14 1.65
CA GLU A 183 35.08 13.86 2.71
C GLU A 183 34.11 14.15 3.84
N ILE A 184 34.54 14.00 5.09
CA ILE A 184 33.73 14.34 6.27
C ILE A 184 34.09 15.75 6.72
N ASP A 185 33.16 16.69 6.61
CA ASP A 185 33.43 18.09 6.94
C ASP A 185 33.15 18.39 8.43
N ALA A 186 34.22 18.46 9.22
CA ALA A 186 34.14 18.71 10.66
C ALA A 186 33.63 20.12 11.02
N ASN A 187 33.58 21.07 10.07
CA ASN A 187 33.07 22.42 10.32
C ASN A 187 31.55 22.52 10.13
N CYS A 188 30.92 21.48 9.57
CA CYS A 188 29.49 21.38 9.44
C CYS A 188 28.85 20.95 10.77
N ILE A 189 27.84 21.68 11.24
CA ILE A 189 27.16 21.39 12.52
C ILE A 189 26.33 20.10 12.44
N SER A 190 25.87 19.77 11.25
CA SER A 190 25.03 18.61 10.99
C SER A 190 25.78 17.30 11.20
N LYS A 191 25.11 16.28 11.74
CA LYS A 191 25.63 14.90 11.73
C LYS A 191 25.72 14.31 10.31
N ALA A 192 25.00 14.90 9.35
CA ALA A 192 25.03 14.53 7.95
C ALA A 192 26.00 15.43 7.18
N ASN A 193 27.29 15.35 7.53
CA ASN A 193 28.35 16.22 7.04
C ASN A 193 29.28 15.56 6.02
N ALA A 194 28.87 14.43 5.44
CA ALA A 194 29.65 13.79 4.38
C ALA A 194 29.37 14.49 3.04
N VAL A 195 30.44 14.99 2.41
CA VAL A 195 30.40 15.53 1.06
C VAL A 195 30.94 14.49 0.10
N ILE A 196 30.12 14.10 -0.86
CA ILE A 196 30.53 13.28 -1.99
C ILE A 196 30.93 14.20 -3.13
N SER A 197 32.12 14.00 -3.68
CA SER A 197 32.62 14.79 -4.82
C SER A 197 32.96 13.85 -5.98
N ALA A 198 32.52 14.17 -7.19
CA ALA A 198 32.94 13.47 -8.40
C ALA A 198 33.27 14.48 -9.49
N HIS A 199 34.35 14.21 -10.22
CA HIS A 199 34.83 15.10 -11.26
C HIS A 199 35.08 14.29 -12.52
N ARG A 200 34.61 14.78 -13.66
CA ARG A 200 35.09 14.29 -14.94
C ARG A 200 36.45 14.89 -15.22
N LYS A 201 37.29 14.23 -16.01
CA LYS A 201 38.42 14.96 -16.61
C LYS A 201 37.83 15.91 -17.65
N PRO A 202 38.37 17.13 -17.82
CA PRO A 202 38.02 17.94 -18.99
C PRO A 202 38.22 17.02 -20.19
N SER A 203 37.19 16.81 -20.99
CA SER A 203 37.35 15.98 -22.18
C SER A 203 38.41 16.65 -23.04
N VAL A 204 39.63 16.10 -23.05
CA VAL A 204 40.82 16.75 -23.66
C VAL A 204 40.67 16.91 -25.17
N LYS A 205 39.61 16.40 -25.80
CA LYS A 205 39.29 16.68 -27.20
C LYS A 205 37.79 16.89 -27.32
N GLU A 206 37.40 17.95 -27.99
CA GLU A 206 36.10 18.02 -28.64
C GLU A 206 35.88 16.69 -29.35
N LYS A 207 34.83 15.96 -28.98
CA LYS A 207 34.39 14.80 -29.74
C LYS A 207 34.30 15.22 -31.19
N SER A 208 34.92 14.42 -32.06
CA SER A 208 34.89 14.68 -33.49
C SER A 208 33.41 14.83 -33.92
N PRO A 209 33.11 15.62 -34.96
CA PRO A 209 31.75 15.72 -35.49
C PRO A 209 31.09 14.35 -35.73
N ALA A 210 31.89 13.34 -36.09
CA ALA A 210 31.46 11.95 -36.25
C ALA A 210 30.98 11.30 -34.94
N GLU A 211 31.69 11.51 -33.83
CA GLU A 211 31.29 10.99 -32.51
C GLU A 211 30.05 11.70 -31.95
N ARG A 212 29.92 13.02 -32.19
CA ARG A 212 28.70 13.76 -31.82
C ARG A 212 27.49 13.25 -32.62
N SER A 213 27.66 13.05 -33.92
CA SER A 213 26.62 12.47 -34.79
C SER A 213 26.22 11.06 -34.34
N LYS A 214 27.20 10.22 -33.98
CA LYS A 214 26.93 8.87 -33.45
C LYS A 214 26.17 8.88 -32.13
N GLN A 215 26.53 9.78 -31.21
CA GLN A 215 25.81 9.91 -29.93
C GLN A 215 24.40 10.45 -30.12
N GLU A 216 24.21 11.42 -31.00
CA GLU A 216 22.88 11.96 -31.30
C GLU A 216 22.00 10.88 -31.94
N LYS A 217 22.55 10.10 -32.89
CA LYS A 217 21.82 8.96 -33.47
C LYS A 217 21.39 7.94 -32.41
N LEU A 218 22.30 7.58 -31.49
CA LEU A 218 21.99 6.66 -30.39
C LEU A 218 20.91 7.23 -29.45
N ARG A 219 20.94 8.54 -29.20
CA ARG A 219 19.93 9.24 -28.39
C ARG A 219 18.56 9.21 -29.07
N GLN A 220 18.51 9.47 -30.38
CA GLN A 220 17.28 9.40 -31.17
C GLN A 220 16.71 7.98 -31.23
N GLU A 221 17.56 6.96 -31.39
CA GLU A 221 17.16 5.54 -31.34
C GLU A 221 16.57 5.17 -29.97
N LYS A 222 17.15 5.66 -28.88
CA LYS A 222 16.64 5.44 -27.53
C LYS A 222 15.27 6.11 -27.31
N LEU A 223 15.13 7.37 -27.73
CA LEU A 223 13.85 8.10 -27.65
C LEU A 223 12.75 7.41 -28.46
N GLU A 224 13.08 6.88 -29.64
CA GLU A 224 12.15 6.12 -30.46
C GLU A 224 11.73 4.79 -29.81
N GLN A 225 12.66 4.10 -29.15
CA GLN A 225 12.33 2.89 -28.37
C GLN A 225 11.40 3.21 -27.20
N GLU A 226 11.67 4.29 -26.46
CA GLU A 226 10.82 4.73 -25.35
C GLU A 226 9.41 5.12 -25.84
N ARG A 227 9.31 5.81 -26.98
CA ARG A 227 8.04 6.13 -27.63
C ARG A 227 7.24 4.86 -27.97
N LYS A 228 7.88 3.86 -28.57
CA LYS A 228 7.26 2.56 -28.86
C LYS A 228 6.76 1.86 -27.60
N VAL A 229 7.56 1.85 -26.53
CA VAL A 229 7.14 1.26 -25.23
C VAL A 229 5.90 1.97 -24.68
N GLN A 230 5.83 3.30 -24.76
CA GLN A 230 4.65 4.06 -24.34
C GLN A 230 3.42 3.75 -25.21
N GLU A 231 3.58 3.66 -26.53
CA GLU A 231 2.49 3.27 -27.44
C GLU A 231 1.96 1.85 -27.13
N TYR A 232 2.86 0.89 -26.85
CA TYR A 232 2.48 -0.45 -26.42
C TYR A 232 1.73 -0.44 -25.09
N LYS A 233 2.19 0.35 -24.12
CA LYS A 233 1.53 0.48 -22.82
C LYS A 233 0.11 1.05 -22.97
N GLN A 234 -0.06 2.10 -23.78
CA GLN A 234 -1.39 2.68 -24.04
C GLN A 234 -2.34 1.70 -24.73
N LYS A 235 -1.83 0.88 -25.67
CA LYS A 235 -2.63 -0.18 -26.30
C LYS A 235 -3.05 -1.24 -25.29
N TRP A 236 -2.13 -1.66 -24.43
CA TRP A 236 -2.39 -2.63 -23.38
C TRP A 236 -3.41 -2.12 -22.36
N ASP A 237 -3.27 -0.87 -21.90
CA ASP A 237 -4.21 -0.25 -20.97
C ASP A 237 -5.63 -0.17 -21.56
N LYS A 238 -5.77 0.15 -22.87
CA LYS A 238 -7.07 0.13 -23.57
C LYS A 238 -7.67 -1.27 -23.63
N GLN A 239 -6.87 -2.27 -23.99
CA GLN A 239 -7.33 -3.66 -24.04
C GLN A 239 -7.76 -4.14 -22.65
N TYR A 240 -7.00 -3.81 -21.61
CA TYR A 240 -7.31 -4.17 -20.24
C TYR A 240 -8.64 -3.57 -19.76
N GLU A 241 -8.90 -2.29 -20.04
CA GLU A 241 -10.19 -1.67 -19.69
C GLU A 241 -11.37 -2.26 -20.49
N GLU A 242 -11.15 -2.67 -21.74
CA GLU A 242 -12.16 -3.38 -22.54
C GLU A 242 -12.46 -4.78 -21.97
N GLU A 243 -11.42 -5.55 -21.60
CA GLU A 243 -11.57 -6.85 -20.93
C GLU A 243 -12.34 -6.72 -19.62
N LYS A 244 -12.02 -5.72 -18.81
CA LYS A 244 -12.71 -5.42 -17.55
C LYS A 244 -14.17 -5.02 -17.76
N ARG A 245 -14.47 -4.27 -18.83
CA ARG A 245 -15.85 -3.93 -19.22
C ARG A 245 -16.64 -5.17 -19.64
N ASN A 246 -16.01 -6.07 -20.39
CA ASN A 246 -16.61 -7.34 -20.81
C ASN A 246 -16.85 -8.27 -19.62
N GLU A 247 -15.92 -8.35 -18.67
CA GLU A 247 -16.09 -9.10 -17.42
C GLU A 247 -17.27 -8.56 -16.61
N LYS A 248 -17.40 -7.23 -16.50
CA LYS A 248 -18.54 -6.59 -15.84
C LYS A 248 -19.88 -6.93 -16.51
N LEU A 249 -19.96 -6.84 -17.85
CA LEU A 249 -21.15 -7.22 -18.61
C LEU A 249 -21.51 -8.69 -18.41
N HIS A 250 -20.52 -9.58 -18.39
CA HIS A 250 -20.72 -10.99 -18.13
C HIS A 250 -21.30 -11.23 -16.72
N TRP A 251 -20.79 -10.52 -15.70
CA TRP A 251 -21.34 -10.55 -14.35
C TRP A 251 -22.79 -10.05 -14.28
N GLU A 252 -23.12 -8.93 -14.91
CA GLU A 252 -24.49 -8.39 -14.95
C GLU A 252 -25.48 -9.35 -15.63
N VAL A 253 -25.06 -10.03 -16.71
CA VAL A 253 -25.87 -11.06 -17.39
C VAL A 253 -26.06 -12.28 -16.48
N TRP A 254 -25.01 -12.69 -15.77
CA TRP A 254 -25.07 -13.81 -14.84
C TRP A 254 -26.00 -13.52 -13.66
N GLU A 255 -25.93 -12.32 -13.08
CA GLU A 255 -26.77 -11.89 -11.96
C GLU A 255 -28.26 -11.88 -12.33
N LYS A 256 -28.62 -11.36 -13.52
CA LYS A 256 -29.99 -11.43 -14.02
C LYS A 256 -30.49 -12.87 -14.19
N LYS A 257 -29.67 -13.77 -14.73
CA LYS A 257 -30.03 -15.19 -14.85
C LYS A 257 -30.23 -15.85 -13.49
N LYS A 258 -29.41 -15.49 -12.51
CA LYS A 258 -29.55 -15.97 -11.14
C LYS A 258 -30.87 -15.51 -10.52
N ASP A 259 -31.23 -14.23 -10.66
CA ASP A 259 -32.51 -13.71 -10.16
C ASP A 259 -33.72 -14.41 -10.81
N GLU A 260 -33.65 -14.72 -12.11
CA GLU A 260 -34.67 -15.51 -12.81
C GLU A 260 -34.76 -16.94 -12.30
N GLU A 261 -33.62 -17.59 -12.01
CA GLU A 261 -33.58 -18.93 -11.40
C GLU A 261 -34.13 -18.91 -9.97
N ASP A 262 -33.74 -17.94 -9.15
CA ASP A 262 -34.22 -17.77 -7.78
C ASP A 262 -35.74 -17.52 -7.76
N LEU A 263 -36.28 -16.74 -8.70
CA LEU A 263 -37.73 -16.55 -8.86
C LEU A 263 -38.45 -17.85 -9.24
N LYS A 264 -37.88 -18.67 -10.13
CA LYS A 264 -38.42 -19.99 -10.48
C LYS A 264 -38.43 -20.93 -9.27
N ILE A 265 -37.34 -20.95 -8.49
CA ILE A 265 -37.23 -21.74 -7.26
C ILE A 265 -38.27 -21.28 -6.24
N LYS A 266 -38.46 -19.97 -6.07
CA LYS A 266 -39.47 -19.41 -5.17
C LYS A 266 -40.89 -19.84 -5.56
N LYS A 267 -41.26 -19.71 -6.85
CA LYS A 267 -42.57 -20.18 -7.34
C LYS A 267 -42.78 -21.67 -7.08
N LEU A 268 -41.78 -22.51 -7.38
CA LEU A 268 -41.86 -23.94 -7.11
C LEU A 268 -42.04 -24.24 -5.61
N ARG A 269 -41.35 -23.48 -4.75
CA ARG A 269 -41.49 -23.61 -3.30
C ARG A 269 -42.90 -23.23 -2.84
N ASP A 270 -43.43 -22.11 -3.33
CA ASP A 270 -44.78 -21.64 -2.98
C ASP A 270 -45.84 -22.66 -3.42
N ASP A 271 -45.71 -23.22 -4.63
CA ASP A 271 -46.58 -24.30 -5.14
C ASP A 271 -46.53 -25.57 -4.26
N ILE A 272 -45.35 -25.94 -3.76
CA ILE A 272 -45.18 -27.09 -2.86
C ILE A 272 -45.84 -26.81 -1.51
N VAL A 273 -45.64 -25.62 -0.94
CA VAL A 273 -46.25 -25.22 0.34
C VAL A 273 -47.77 -25.24 0.24
N GLU A 274 -48.34 -24.72 -0.85
CA GLU A 274 -49.79 -24.75 -1.09
C GLU A 274 -50.31 -26.20 -1.17
N LYS A 275 -49.64 -27.07 -1.92
CA LYS A 275 -50.00 -28.50 -2.02
C LYS A 275 -49.92 -29.21 -0.66
N LEU A 276 -48.93 -28.88 0.17
CA LEU A 276 -48.80 -29.43 1.52
C LEU A 276 -49.92 -28.94 2.43
N GLN A 277 -50.27 -27.65 2.39
CA GLN A 277 -51.38 -27.09 3.16
C GLN A 277 -52.72 -27.72 2.75
N GLN A 278 -52.96 -27.91 1.45
CA GLN A 278 -54.15 -28.62 0.95
C GLN A 278 -54.21 -30.07 1.45
N LYS A 279 -53.08 -30.79 1.44
CA LYS A 279 -52.99 -32.14 2.01
C LYS A 279 -53.22 -32.16 3.51
N GLN A 280 -52.67 -31.19 4.25
CA GLN A 280 -52.83 -31.06 5.69
C GLN A 280 -54.29 -30.77 6.07
N SER A 281 -54.98 -29.90 5.32
CA SER A 281 -56.42 -29.63 5.50
C SER A 281 -57.24 -30.91 5.33
N LYS A 282 -57.01 -31.66 4.24
CA LYS A 282 -57.67 -32.95 3.98
C LYS A 282 -57.38 -33.99 5.06
N LEU A 283 -56.15 -34.03 5.56
CA LEU A 283 -55.77 -34.94 6.64
C LEU A 283 -56.41 -34.52 7.97
N GLY A 284 -56.49 -33.22 8.24
CA GLY A 284 -57.18 -32.66 9.42
C GLY A 284 -58.67 -32.96 9.41
N GLU A 285 -59.34 -32.84 8.26
CA GLU A 285 -60.73 -33.27 8.05
C GLU A 285 -60.88 -34.76 8.34
N LYS A 286 -59.99 -35.60 7.79
CA LYS A 286 -60.02 -37.04 8.00
C LYS A 286 -59.75 -37.45 9.45
N ILE A 287 -58.80 -36.79 10.13
CA ILE A 287 -58.51 -37.00 11.56
C ILE A 287 -59.66 -36.50 12.42
N GLN A 288 -60.33 -35.41 12.07
CA GLN A 288 -61.55 -34.98 12.77
C GLN A 288 -62.68 -35.97 12.59
N GLU A 289 -62.87 -36.55 11.40
CA GLU A 289 -63.84 -37.63 11.17
C GLU A 289 -63.51 -38.88 11.99
N GLU A 290 -62.24 -39.30 12.03
CA GLU A 290 -61.76 -40.45 12.81
C GLU A 290 -61.85 -40.19 14.33
N LEU A 291 -61.50 -38.99 14.82
CA LEU A 291 -61.65 -38.58 16.22
C LEU A 291 -63.12 -38.40 16.62
N LEU A 292 -64.00 -37.98 15.71
CA LEU A 292 -65.44 -37.96 15.95
C LEU A 292 -65.97 -39.40 16.08
N PHE A 293 -65.43 -40.32 15.27
CA PHE A 293 -65.72 -41.75 15.35
C PHE A 293 -65.19 -42.38 16.65
N GLU A 294 -63.97 -42.06 17.07
CA GLU A 294 -63.39 -42.52 18.35
C GLU A 294 -64.06 -41.87 19.56
N ALA A 295 -64.46 -40.59 19.50
CA ALA A 295 -65.19 -39.92 20.58
C ALA A 295 -66.62 -40.46 20.72
N LEU A 296 -67.22 -40.95 19.63
CA LEU A 296 -68.48 -41.69 19.66
C LEU A 296 -68.29 -43.14 20.16
N ALA A 297 -67.14 -43.77 19.90
CA ALA A 297 -66.80 -45.11 20.39
C ALA A 297 -66.36 -45.12 21.87
N ASN A 298 -65.68 -44.07 22.34
CA ASN A 298 -65.10 -43.95 23.68
C ASN A 298 -65.96 -43.11 24.63
N LYS A 299 -67.28 -43.14 24.44
CA LYS A 299 -68.22 -42.82 25.52
C LYS A 299 -68.29 -43.99 26.50
N SER A 300 -67.14 -44.46 26.99
CA SER A 300 -66.93 -45.43 28.06
C SER A 300 -65.42 -45.54 28.36
N ILE A 301 -65.03 -45.13 29.58
CA ILE A 301 -63.83 -45.56 30.34
C ILE A 301 -62.55 -44.68 30.25
N TRP A 302 -62.37 -43.90 31.34
CA TRP A 302 -61.19 -43.70 32.22
C TRP A 302 -59.86 -43.09 31.71
N LEU A 303 -59.44 -42.05 32.44
CA LEU A 303 -58.22 -41.26 32.34
C LEU A 303 -57.04 -41.90 33.11
N GLY A 304 -55.84 -41.90 32.52
CA GLY A 304 -54.61 -42.05 33.32
C GLY A 304 -53.32 -42.30 32.54
N THR A 305 -53.35 -43.06 31.44
CA THR A 305 -52.12 -43.51 30.74
C THR A 305 -52.00 -43.05 29.29
N GLN A 306 -53.10 -42.70 28.64
CA GLN A 306 -53.11 -42.29 27.22
C GLN A 306 -52.40 -40.95 26.93
N THR A 307 -52.24 -40.07 27.92
CA THR A 307 -51.63 -38.75 27.68
C THR A 307 -50.14 -38.86 27.38
N ILE A 308 -49.45 -39.84 27.96
CA ILE A 308 -48.00 -40.05 27.74
C ILE A 308 -47.77 -40.76 26.40
N GLU A 309 -48.54 -41.80 26.09
CA GLU A 309 -48.43 -42.50 24.79
C GLU A 309 -48.74 -41.57 23.62
N ASN A 310 -49.75 -40.68 23.76
CA ASN A 310 -50.04 -39.69 22.74
C ASN A 310 -48.92 -38.65 22.57
N LEU A 311 -48.25 -38.23 23.66
CA LEU A 311 -47.10 -37.33 23.58
C LEU A 311 -45.87 -38.00 22.96
N VAL A 312 -45.66 -39.30 23.21
CA VAL A 312 -44.59 -40.09 22.58
C VAL A 312 -44.84 -40.26 21.08
N ILE A 313 -46.09 -40.55 20.68
CA ILE A 313 -46.47 -40.65 19.26
C ILE A 313 -46.28 -39.30 18.56
N ILE A 314 -46.69 -38.19 19.17
CA ILE A 314 -46.47 -36.84 18.64
C ILE A 314 -44.97 -36.54 18.50
N ALA A 315 -44.15 -36.94 19.47
CA ALA A 315 -42.70 -36.74 19.43
C ALA A 315 -42.01 -37.58 18.33
N GLU A 316 -42.44 -38.83 18.11
CA GLU A 316 -41.90 -39.68 17.04
C GLU A 316 -42.34 -39.21 15.64
N VAL A 317 -43.58 -38.74 15.50
CA VAL A 317 -44.05 -38.11 14.26
C VAL A 317 -43.26 -36.82 13.98
N ALA A 318 -43.00 -35.99 14.99
CA ALA A 318 -42.17 -34.79 14.85
C ALA A 318 -40.71 -35.10 14.47
N LYS A 319 -40.11 -36.16 15.06
CA LYS A 319 -38.76 -36.63 14.68
C LYS A 319 -38.71 -37.17 13.25
N ALA A 320 -39.73 -37.92 12.83
CA ALA A 320 -39.81 -38.42 11.46
C ALA A 320 -39.89 -37.26 10.45
N HIS A 321 -40.72 -36.26 10.73
CA HIS A 321 -40.86 -35.06 9.90
C HIS A 321 -39.57 -34.23 9.85
N ALA A 322 -38.86 -34.11 10.98
CA ALA A 322 -37.56 -33.42 11.03
C ALA A 322 -36.47 -34.15 10.23
N ARG A 323 -36.47 -35.50 10.22
CA ARG A 323 -35.54 -36.30 9.40
C ARG A 323 -35.85 -36.18 7.90
N GLU A 324 -37.12 -36.12 7.53
CA GLU A 324 -37.56 -35.93 6.15
C GLU A 324 -37.17 -34.54 5.63
N LEU A 325 -37.37 -33.50 6.43
CA LEU A 325 -36.93 -32.13 6.13
C LEU A 325 -35.40 -32.02 6.03
N ALA A 326 -34.68 -32.70 6.93
CA ALA A 326 -33.21 -32.74 6.90
C ALA A 326 -32.71 -33.45 5.64
N ALA A 327 -33.33 -34.56 5.22
CA ALA A 327 -32.98 -35.28 4.00
C ALA A 327 -33.28 -34.45 2.73
N GLU A 328 -34.40 -33.72 2.68
CA GLU A 328 -34.68 -32.78 1.58
C GLU A 328 -33.67 -31.63 1.50
N LEU A 329 -33.23 -31.12 2.66
CA LEU A 329 -32.21 -30.08 2.73
C LEU A 329 -30.84 -30.63 2.30
N ASP A 330 -30.47 -31.83 2.73
CA ASP A 330 -29.19 -32.48 2.39
C ASP A 330 -29.12 -32.82 0.88
N ILE A 331 -30.25 -33.20 0.26
CA ILE A 331 -30.35 -33.40 -1.19
C ILE A 331 -30.22 -32.07 -1.96
N LYS A 332 -30.81 -30.97 -1.45
CA LYS A 332 -30.67 -29.64 -2.07
C LYS A 332 -29.26 -29.08 -1.92
N TYR A 333 -28.59 -29.30 -0.79
CA TYR A 333 -27.19 -28.90 -0.59
C TYR A 333 -26.21 -29.79 -1.37
N ALA A 334 -26.49 -31.08 -1.53
CA ALA A 334 -25.70 -31.98 -2.38
C ALA A 334 -25.77 -31.60 -3.88
N ILE A 335 -26.85 -30.95 -4.34
CA ILE A 335 -26.98 -30.42 -5.71
C ILE A 335 -26.13 -29.14 -5.91
N VAL A 336 -25.99 -28.32 -4.87
CA VAL A 336 -25.09 -27.15 -4.87
C VAL A 336 -23.62 -27.58 -4.71
N ASP A 337 -23.36 -28.59 -3.89
CA ASP A 337 -22.03 -29.13 -3.58
C ASP A 337 -21.45 -30.02 -4.70
N ARG A 338 -22.27 -30.64 -5.55
CA ARG A 338 -21.79 -31.40 -6.73
C ARG A 338 -21.10 -30.52 -7.78
N ARG A 339 -21.39 -29.22 -7.84
CA ARG A 339 -20.65 -28.26 -8.70
C ARG A 339 -19.38 -27.71 -8.04
N TRP A 340 -19.15 -28.00 -6.76
CA TRP A 340 -18.08 -27.39 -5.97
C TRP A 340 -17.24 -28.41 -5.20
N ARG A 341 -16.92 -29.55 -5.83
CA ARG A 341 -15.93 -30.49 -5.28
C ARG A 341 -14.54 -29.88 -5.27
N LEU A 342 -14.21 -29.32 -4.13
CA LEU A 342 -12.89 -28.92 -3.70
C LEU A 342 -12.24 -30.04 -2.91
N ARG A 343 -11.34 -30.76 -3.58
CA ARG A 343 -10.06 -31.11 -2.93
C ARG A 343 -9.07 -30.02 -3.29
N LYS A 344 -9.17 -28.83 -2.66
CA LYS A 344 -8.07 -27.82 -2.63
C LYS A 344 -8.32 -26.54 -1.80
N ILE A 345 -9.37 -26.42 -0.96
CA ILE A 345 -9.47 -25.30 0.01
C ILE A 345 -8.80 -25.68 1.34
N ALA A 346 -7.49 -25.85 1.28
CA ALA A 346 -6.65 -25.83 2.48
C ALA A 346 -5.39 -24.95 2.26
N LYS A 347 -5.35 -24.16 1.17
CA LYS A 347 -4.14 -23.46 0.73
C LYS A 347 -4.28 -21.97 0.41
N PHE A 348 -5.39 -21.30 0.76
CA PHE A 348 -5.51 -19.86 0.50
C PHE A 348 -5.73 -19.04 1.78
N PRO A 349 -4.73 -18.27 2.24
CA PRO A 349 -4.83 -17.39 3.41
C PRO A 349 -5.59 -16.08 3.16
N GLU A 350 -6.22 -15.90 2.00
CA GLU A 350 -6.63 -14.56 1.51
C GLU A 350 -8.14 -14.27 1.53
N TYR A 351 -8.96 -15.08 2.21
CA TYR A 351 -10.41 -14.82 2.31
C TYR A 351 -10.90 -14.64 3.77
N PRO A 352 -10.74 -13.43 4.36
CA PRO A 352 -11.17 -13.10 5.72
C PRO A 352 -12.66 -13.32 5.97
N ILE A 353 -13.49 -13.18 4.94
CA ILE A 353 -14.96 -13.25 5.03
C ILE A 353 -15.42 -14.68 5.37
N LEU A 354 -14.84 -15.70 4.73
CA LEU A 354 -15.14 -17.11 5.00
C LEU A 354 -14.71 -17.53 6.42
N LYS A 355 -13.58 -17.01 6.90
CA LYS A 355 -13.10 -17.24 8.27
C LYS A 355 -14.06 -16.63 9.30
N ASN A 356 -14.63 -15.47 9.02
CA ASN A 356 -15.63 -14.84 9.89
C ASN A 356 -16.96 -15.59 9.88
N TYR A 357 -17.42 -16.06 8.71
CA TYR A 357 -18.66 -16.84 8.61
C TYR A 357 -18.57 -18.15 9.40
N TYR A 358 -17.46 -18.88 9.27
CA TYR A 358 -17.22 -20.12 10.01
C TYR A 358 -17.17 -19.87 11.53
N ARG A 359 -16.56 -18.76 11.97
CA ARG A 359 -16.51 -18.37 13.37
C ARG A 359 -17.91 -18.04 13.94
N VAL A 360 -18.77 -17.38 13.18
CA VAL A 360 -20.16 -17.09 13.59
C VAL A 360 -20.98 -18.38 13.70
N ALA A 361 -20.85 -19.30 12.74
CA ALA A 361 -21.54 -20.60 12.79
C ALA A 361 -21.13 -21.43 14.02
N GLN A 362 -19.84 -21.45 14.38
CA GLN A 362 -19.37 -22.13 15.59
C GLN A 362 -19.90 -21.50 16.88
N GLN A 363 -20.02 -20.16 16.92
CA GLN A 363 -20.60 -19.45 18.06
C GLN A 363 -22.10 -19.74 18.21
N ALA A 364 -22.85 -19.76 17.11
CA ALA A 364 -24.28 -20.10 17.12
C ALA A 364 -24.53 -21.55 17.58
N SER A 365 -23.74 -22.51 17.09
CA SER A 365 -23.81 -23.91 17.53
C SER A 365 -23.56 -24.05 19.03
N ARG A 366 -22.51 -23.41 19.57
CA ARG A 366 -22.25 -23.40 21.02
C ARG A 366 -23.39 -22.80 21.84
N TYR A 367 -23.98 -21.70 21.37
CA TYR A 367 -25.10 -21.06 22.05
C TYR A 367 -26.33 -21.99 22.13
N ILE A 368 -26.67 -22.66 21.02
CA ILE A 368 -27.80 -23.61 20.98
C ILE A 368 -27.55 -24.78 21.92
N THR A 369 -26.34 -25.37 21.92
CA THR A 369 -25.98 -26.47 22.83
C THR A 369 -26.11 -26.04 24.30
N LEU A 370 -25.66 -24.84 24.66
CA LEU A 370 -25.77 -24.33 26.02
C LEU A 370 -27.22 -24.08 26.43
N LYS A 371 -28.08 -23.62 25.50
CA LYS A 371 -29.51 -23.42 25.77
C LYS A 371 -30.28 -24.71 25.93
N ILE A 372 -29.96 -25.73 25.13
CA ILE A 372 -30.53 -27.07 25.30
C ILE A 372 -30.11 -27.64 26.65
N LYS A 373 -28.84 -27.49 27.03
CA LYS A 373 -28.36 -27.96 28.32
C LYS A 373 -29.05 -27.26 29.49
N ASP A 374 -29.19 -25.93 29.46
CA ASP A 374 -29.89 -25.15 30.49
C ASP A 374 -31.37 -25.58 30.64
N LEU A 375 -32.05 -25.91 29.53
CA LEU A 375 -33.43 -26.40 29.57
C LEU A 375 -33.53 -27.79 30.17
N VAL A 376 -32.59 -28.69 29.81
CA VAL A 376 -32.53 -30.04 30.38
C VAL A 376 -32.21 -29.99 31.87
N ASP A 377 -31.23 -29.18 32.28
CA ASP A 377 -30.83 -29.05 33.69
C ASP A 377 -32.02 -28.51 34.53
N LYS A 378 -32.79 -27.56 34.01
CA LYS A 378 -34.01 -27.04 34.67
C LYS A 378 -35.15 -28.06 34.77
N GLU A 379 -35.37 -28.85 33.72
CA GLU A 379 -36.34 -29.94 33.75
C GLU A 379 -35.94 -31.01 34.77
N VAL A 380 -34.64 -31.35 34.84
CA VAL A 380 -34.11 -32.30 35.84
C VAL A 380 -34.23 -31.74 37.26
N GLU A 381 -33.88 -30.48 37.50
CA GLU A 381 -34.07 -29.84 38.81
C GLU A 381 -35.54 -29.81 39.23
N SER A 382 -36.45 -29.44 38.32
CA SER A 382 -37.90 -29.46 38.56
C SER A 382 -38.41 -30.87 38.87
N ALA A 383 -37.91 -31.89 38.16
CA ALA A 383 -38.24 -33.29 38.40
C ALA A 383 -37.69 -33.80 39.74
N LEU A 384 -36.48 -33.38 40.15
CA LEU A 384 -35.90 -33.72 41.43
C LEU A 384 -36.64 -33.04 42.59
N GLU A 385 -36.97 -31.76 42.46
CA GLU A 385 -37.74 -31.01 43.46
C GLU A 385 -39.15 -31.60 43.66
N SER A 386 -39.81 -32.00 42.57
CA SER A 386 -41.10 -32.68 42.64
C SER A 386 -41.00 -34.11 43.22
N SER A 387 -39.86 -34.80 43.03
CA SER A 387 -39.61 -36.11 43.64
C SER A 387 -39.33 -36.04 45.16
N CYS A 388 -38.80 -34.91 45.67
CA CYS A 388 -38.52 -34.74 47.11
C CYS A 388 -39.77 -34.44 47.97
N VAL A 389 -40.91 -34.09 47.37
CA VAL A 389 -42.16 -33.81 48.09
C VAL A 389 -42.96 -35.10 48.36
N GLN A 390 -42.64 -36.20 47.68
CA GLN A 390 -43.22 -37.51 47.93
C GLN A 390 -42.14 -38.43 48.50
N GLY A 391 -42.02 -38.42 49.82
CA GLY A 391 -41.14 -39.32 50.54
C GLY A 391 -41.59 -40.76 50.34
N GLU A 392 -41.03 -41.44 49.34
CA GLU A 392 -40.85 -42.89 49.29
C GLU A 392 -39.77 -43.20 48.25
N GLY A 393 -38.76 -43.96 48.69
CA GLY A 393 -37.49 -44.12 48.00
C GLY A 393 -37.61 -44.76 46.63
N VAL A 394 -37.15 -44.04 45.61
CA VAL A 394 -36.80 -44.62 44.31
C VAL A 394 -35.34 -44.27 44.01
N GLN A 395 -34.50 -45.30 43.94
CA GLN A 395 -33.11 -45.21 43.51
C GLN A 395 -33.05 -44.79 42.03
N ALA A 396 -32.22 -43.78 41.77
CA ALA A 396 -32.05 -43.12 40.48
C ALA A 396 -31.43 -44.02 39.39
N ARG A 397 -31.83 -43.74 38.14
CA ARG A 397 -31.04 -44.02 36.93
C ARG A 397 -31.05 -42.81 36.01
#